data_AF-A0A0B7FQH3-F1
#
_entry.id   AF-A0A0B7FQH3-F1
#
_cell.length_a   1.000
_cell.length_b   1.000
_cell.length_c   1.000
_cell.angle_alpha   90.00
_cell.angle_beta   90.00
_cell.angle_gamma   90.00
#
_symmetry.space_group_name_H-M   'P 1'
#
loop_
_entity.id
_entity.type
_entity.pdbx_description
1 polymer ?
#
loop_
_entity_poly.entity_id
_entity_poly.type
_entity_poly.pdbx_seq_one_letter_code
_entity_poly.pdbx_strand_id
1 'polypeptide(L)'
;MPRTRAPAKTTTHTQAAGKKKTGQPKPAKNQRRKQTSPAKTMATRHSTRAKSAYLAHLELMETPPEVFNERREQIEARLLGMGWTKQHIEPSPANADEWDRLLLQPEPISDEIWNDLYPEFQPLLESNKAYNDRVDNRAQRRARIKKLEPLVGNIRTALPPLVRLVRKGSSTATSSTSSPTRDSDIKVEQRFPSICEILTWPIIKSIVDENISPEEVEQKFNEVKDQFEQEVGEWRDRIEQELVDIWNADHKTSGNRGKGKGKGRTTTRTARASVRNARASNSARSGTSTSSSAQLTLPEFVATYSKPDGTTTEDISDLSPNLQLLLRADTMFTNDDFILHRTYPDIVPPAVPLGIVIGGPEELNDGKRWDASKLRRDDEMSAIAKELLARVGRPDATSVEMRAMGVNFMCRRCHQTLTDTWEDLVVHFSTEQSQYKQAQEKIQAEPEHGFVYNNTHGLELDDTRPFAELMTPEAAAEQSFEFSMRPQLIVRCLKCEEMDIESRHSDILIPGRESPIVEHLRDVHGVPEAETMPGVHYRG
;
A
#
# COMPACT_ATOMS: atom_id res chain seq x y z
N MET A 1 -38.18 -42.64 26.10
CA MET A 1 -39.44 -41.89 26.30
C MET A 1 -39.36 -40.60 25.49
N PRO A 2 -40.47 -40.15 24.86
CA PRO A 2 -40.43 -39.80 23.44
C PRO A 2 -40.93 -38.37 23.09
N ARG A 3 -40.87 -38.09 21.78
CA ARG A 3 -41.78 -37.25 20.93
C ARG A 3 -41.35 -35.83 20.50
N THR A 4 -41.04 -35.76 19.19
CA THR A 4 -41.61 -34.90 18.10
C THR A 4 -41.81 -33.40 18.38
N ARG A 5 -41.49 -32.45 17.48
CA ARG A 5 -42.03 -32.29 16.11
C ARG A 5 -41.39 -31.05 15.46
N ALA A 6 -41.17 -31.07 14.14
CA ALA A 6 -40.97 -29.89 13.26
C ALA A 6 -42.22 -29.76 12.33
N PRO A 7 -42.29 -28.90 11.29
CA PRO A 7 -41.84 -27.50 11.07
C PRO A 7 -42.95 -26.61 10.40
N ALA A 8 -42.69 -25.30 10.22
CA ALA A 8 -43.29 -24.37 9.23
C ALA A 8 -42.70 -22.96 9.46
N LYS A 9 -42.47 -22.04 8.51
CA LYS A 9 -42.81 -21.89 7.09
C LYS A 9 -41.89 -20.82 6.48
N THR A 10 -41.58 -21.01 5.21
CA THR A 10 -40.85 -20.12 4.30
C THR A 10 -41.77 -19.04 3.73
N THR A 11 -41.28 -17.81 3.54
CA THR A 11 -41.94 -16.79 2.71
C THR A 11 -40.94 -16.20 1.71
N THR A 12 -41.17 -16.52 0.45
CA THR A 12 -40.52 -15.98 -0.75
C THR A 12 -41.10 -14.60 -1.11
N HIS A 13 -40.24 -13.63 -1.43
CA HIS A 13 -40.64 -12.40 -2.10
C HIS A 13 -39.97 -12.30 -3.47
N THR A 14 -40.80 -12.36 -4.50
CA THR A 14 -40.47 -12.20 -5.92
C THR A 14 -40.42 -10.71 -6.27
N GLN A 15 -39.37 -10.24 -6.94
CA GLN A 15 -39.36 -8.93 -7.61
C GLN A 15 -39.37 -9.14 -9.13
N ALA A 16 -40.35 -8.50 -9.78
CA ALA A 16 -40.62 -8.58 -11.20
C ALA A 16 -39.93 -7.44 -11.96
N ALA A 17 -39.34 -7.78 -13.10
CA ALA A 17 -38.73 -6.88 -14.05
C ALA A 17 -39.79 -6.14 -14.90
N GLY A 18 -39.69 -4.80 -14.95
CA GLY A 18 -40.52 -3.94 -15.79
C GLY A 18 -39.70 -3.24 -16.87
N LYS A 19 -39.81 -3.71 -18.11
CA LYS A 19 -39.33 -3.05 -19.34
C LYS A 19 -40.04 -1.71 -19.55
N LYS A 20 -39.31 -0.64 -19.91
CA LYS A 20 -39.91 0.58 -20.48
C LYS A 20 -39.24 0.95 -21.81
N LYS A 21 -40.07 0.99 -22.85
CA LYS A 21 -39.78 1.33 -24.24
C LYS A 21 -39.59 2.84 -24.41
N THR A 22 -38.65 3.19 -25.28
CA THR A 22 -38.43 4.49 -25.88
C THR A 22 -39.53 4.79 -26.91
N GLY A 23 -39.99 6.05 -26.95
CA GLY A 23 -40.92 6.56 -27.95
C GLY A 23 -40.83 8.07 -28.05
N GLN A 24 -40.31 8.55 -29.18
CA GLN A 24 -40.35 9.97 -29.58
C GLN A 24 -41.78 10.44 -29.82
N PRO A 25 -42.05 11.75 -29.64
CA PRO A 25 -43.06 12.43 -30.45
C PRO A 25 -42.53 13.69 -31.16
N LYS A 26 -43.00 13.85 -32.40
CA LYS A 26 -42.90 15.04 -33.28
C LYS A 26 -43.98 16.09 -32.94
N PRO A 27 -43.89 17.33 -33.50
CA PRO A 27 -44.35 18.56 -32.84
C PRO A 27 -45.74 19.04 -33.29
N ALA A 28 -46.42 19.80 -32.42
CA ALA A 28 -47.59 20.60 -32.81
C ALA A 28 -47.76 21.90 -31.98
N LYS A 29 -47.66 23.02 -32.70
CA LYS A 29 -48.51 24.23 -32.71
C LYS A 29 -48.80 25.00 -31.40
N ASN A 30 -48.17 26.18 -31.34
CA ASN A 30 -48.62 27.47 -30.81
C ASN A 30 -50.10 27.59 -30.38
N GLN A 31 -50.32 27.81 -29.08
CA GLN A 31 -51.40 28.67 -28.59
C GLN A 31 -50.86 29.64 -27.52
N ARG A 32 -51.05 30.92 -27.80
CA ARG A 32 -50.59 32.08 -27.06
C ARG A 32 -51.52 32.28 -25.84
N ARG A 33 -51.04 31.99 -24.62
CA ARG A 33 -51.70 32.38 -23.36
C ARG A 33 -50.73 33.25 -22.55
N LYS A 34 -51.08 34.51 -22.30
CA LYS A 34 -50.31 35.45 -21.48
C LYS A 34 -50.22 34.92 -20.05
N GLN A 35 -49.05 34.39 -19.66
CA GLN A 35 -48.67 34.17 -18.26
C GLN A 35 -47.81 35.36 -17.82
N THR A 36 -48.27 36.12 -16.83
CA THR A 36 -47.43 37.02 -16.04
C THR A 36 -46.60 36.15 -15.08
N SER A 37 -45.28 36.24 -15.21
CA SER A 37 -44.32 35.35 -14.56
C SER A 37 -44.04 35.72 -13.08
N PRO A 38 -43.97 34.74 -12.16
CA PRO A 38 -43.58 34.92 -10.75
C PRO A 38 -42.09 35.27 -10.55
N ALA A 39 -41.31 35.34 -11.64
CA ALA A 39 -39.88 35.67 -11.62
C ALA A 39 -39.59 37.12 -11.20
N LYS A 40 -40.51 38.06 -11.40
CA LYS A 40 -40.32 39.45 -10.94
C LYS A 40 -40.38 39.58 -9.42
N THR A 41 -41.14 38.74 -8.73
CA THR A 41 -41.28 38.83 -7.26
C THR A 41 -40.08 38.26 -6.51
N MET A 42 -39.37 37.27 -7.08
CA MET A 42 -38.14 36.74 -6.48
C MET A 42 -36.91 37.62 -6.74
N ALA A 43 -36.80 38.23 -7.93
CA ALA A 43 -35.69 39.14 -8.23
C ALA A 43 -35.70 40.41 -7.36
N THR A 44 -36.88 40.94 -7.02
CA THR A 44 -36.99 42.11 -6.14
C THR A 44 -36.64 41.78 -4.69
N ARG A 45 -36.93 40.56 -4.20
CA ARG A 45 -36.56 40.11 -2.84
C ARG A 45 -35.05 39.87 -2.67
N HIS A 46 -34.36 39.35 -3.69
CA HIS A 46 -32.90 39.21 -3.64
C HIS A 46 -32.19 40.57 -3.74
N SER A 47 -32.73 41.52 -4.50
CA SER A 47 -32.15 42.86 -4.65
C SER A 47 -32.31 43.74 -3.40
N THR A 48 -33.43 43.66 -2.69
CA THR A 48 -33.61 44.41 -1.43
C THR A 48 -32.75 43.85 -0.30
N ARG A 49 -32.59 42.52 -0.22
CA ARG A 49 -31.71 41.89 0.79
C ARG A 49 -30.23 42.24 0.56
N ALA A 50 -29.77 42.27 -0.70
CA ALA A 50 -28.41 42.66 -1.04
C ALA A 50 -28.14 44.16 -0.78
N LYS A 51 -29.10 45.06 -1.07
CA LYS A 51 -28.97 46.49 -0.74
C LYS A 51 -29.01 46.76 0.76
N SER A 52 -29.83 46.03 1.52
CA SER A 52 -29.88 46.15 2.98
C SER A 52 -28.58 45.69 3.63
N ALA A 53 -27.98 44.60 3.14
CA ALA A 53 -26.69 44.12 3.62
C ALA A 53 -25.55 45.10 3.30
N TYR A 54 -25.57 45.72 2.12
CA TYR A 54 -24.56 46.71 1.71
C TYR A 54 -24.65 48.02 2.52
N LEU A 55 -25.86 48.49 2.84
CA LEU A 55 -26.07 49.69 3.66
C LEU A 55 -25.71 49.44 5.13
N ALA A 56 -26.08 48.29 5.68
CA ALA A 56 -25.65 47.89 7.03
C ALA A 56 -24.12 47.79 7.13
N HIS A 57 -23.45 47.34 6.07
CA HIS A 57 -21.99 47.25 6.03
C HIS A 57 -21.30 48.62 5.94
N LEU A 58 -21.91 49.60 5.27
CA LEU A 58 -21.42 50.99 5.22
C LEU A 58 -21.58 51.72 6.55
N GLU A 59 -22.72 51.52 7.22
CA GLU A 59 -22.99 52.07 8.56
C GLU A 59 -22.07 51.45 9.64
N LEU A 60 -21.68 50.19 9.45
CA LEU A 60 -20.65 49.50 10.25
C LEU A 60 -19.23 50.10 10.09
N MET A 61 -18.95 50.80 8.98
CA MET A 61 -17.63 51.41 8.75
C MET A 61 -17.53 52.84 9.32
N GLU A 62 -18.66 53.50 9.62
CA GLU A 62 -18.69 54.85 10.20
C GLU A 62 -18.78 54.85 11.73
N THR A 63 -19.14 53.71 12.33
CA THR A 63 -19.19 53.52 13.78
C THR A 63 -17.78 53.28 14.33
N PRO A 64 -17.33 54.02 15.36
CA PRO A 64 -16.01 53.80 15.95
C PRO A 64 -15.86 52.36 16.44
N PRO A 65 -14.74 51.66 16.15
CA PRO A 65 -14.51 50.28 16.58
C PRO A 65 -14.67 50.09 18.11
N GLU A 66 -14.44 51.16 18.86
CA GLU A 66 -14.60 51.25 20.31
C GLU A 66 -16.02 50.90 20.78
N VAL A 67 -17.06 51.30 20.03
CA VAL A 67 -18.47 51.05 20.39
C VAL A 67 -18.82 49.56 20.28
N PHE A 68 -18.31 48.87 19.26
CA PHE A 68 -18.52 47.44 19.09
C PHE A 68 -17.74 46.61 20.12
N ASN A 69 -16.53 47.05 20.48
CA ASN A 69 -15.74 46.39 21.51
C ASN A 69 -16.41 46.53 22.88
N GLU A 70 -16.90 47.72 23.23
CA GLU A 70 -17.61 47.94 24.49
C GLU A 70 -18.89 47.08 24.57
N ARG A 71 -19.67 47.02 23.47
CA ARG A 71 -20.85 46.13 23.40
C ARG A 71 -20.46 44.67 23.56
N ARG A 72 -19.43 44.19 22.87
CA ARG A 72 -18.95 42.81 22.98
C ARG A 72 -18.56 42.48 24.42
N GLU A 73 -17.77 43.34 25.06
CA GLU A 73 -17.36 43.17 26.45
C GLU A 73 -18.56 43.12 27.41
N GLN A 74 -19.60 43.95 27.19
CA GLN A 74 -20.84 43.91 27.96
C GLN A 74 -21.61 42.59 27.77
N ILE A 75 -21.71 42.07 26.54
CA ILE A 75 -22.34 40.77 26.26
C ILE A 75 -21.56 39.65 26.95
N GLU A 76 -20.24 39.60 26.75
CA GLU A 76 -19.38 38.58 27.35
C GLU A 76 -19.48 38.61 28.87
N ALA A 77 -19.42 39.80 29.50
CA ALA A 77 -19.54 39.95 30.94
C ALA A 77 -20.90 39.45 31.47
N ARG A 78 -22.01 39.75 30.77
CA ARG A 78 -23.34 39.24 31.12
C ARG A 78 -23.43 37.72 30.97
N LEU A 79 -22.92 37.16 29.87
CA LEU A 79 -22.90 35.70 29.64
C LEU A 79 -22.07 34.97 30.70
N LEU A 80 -20.89 35.48 31.03
CA LEU A 80 -20.04 34.96 32.11
C LEU A 80 -20.75 35.06 33.47
N GLY A 81 -21.42 36.18 33.74
CA GLY A 81 -22.24 36.37 34.94
C GLY A 81 -23.43 35.40 35.06
N MET A 82 -23.94 34.90 33.93
CA MET A 82 -24.99 33.87 33.88
C MET A 82 -24.45 32.42 33.96
N GLY A 83 -23.14 32.24 34.14
CA GLY A 83 -22.52 30.92 34.34
C GLY A 83 -21.99 30.25 33.07
N TRP A 84 -21.98 30.95 31.93
CA TRP A 84 -21.24 30.49 30.75
C TRP A 84 -19.73 30.66 30.96
N THR A 85 -18.91 29.80 30.34
CA THR A 85 -17.46 29.92 30.40
C THR A 85 -16.95 30.67 29.17
N LYS A 86 -15.71 31.20 29.22
CA LYS A 86 -15.06 31.81 28.04
C LYS A 86 -15.03 30.89 26.82
N GLN A 87 -14.99 29.58 27.06
CA GLN A 87 -15.01 28.60 26.00
C GLN A 87 -16.39 28.42 25.39
N HIS A 88 -17.47 28.51 26.16
CA HIS A 88 -18.83 28.40 25.61
C HIS A 88 -19.22 29.60 24.72
N ILE A 89 -18.57 30.76 24.93
CA ILE A 89 -18.81 31.99 24.16
C ILE A 89 -17.91 32.09 22.92
N GLU A 90 -17.01 31.13 22.68
CA GLU A 90 -16.21 31.09 21.45
C GLU A 90 -17.04 30.45 20.31
N PRO A 91 -17.34 31.20 19.22
CA PRO A 91 -18.26 30.72 18.20
C PRO A 91 -17.68 29.55 17.40
N SER A 92 -18.48 28.51 17.21
CA SER A 92 -18.13 27.47 16.25
C SER A 92 -18.12 28.04 14.81
N PRO A 93 -17.38 27.45 13.87
CA PRO A 93 -17.36 27.92 12.48
C PRO A 93 -18.75 27.95 11.82
N ALA A 94 -19.68 27.10 12.27
CA ALA A 94 -21.05 27.06 11.75
C ALA A 94 -21.93 28.20 12.29
N ASN A 95 -21.58 28.76 13.45
CA ASN A 95 -22.36 29.80 14.13
C ASN A 95 -21.73 31.20 13.98
N ALA A 96 -20.51 31.32 13.43
CA ALA A 96 -19.74 32.56 13.40
C ALA A 96 -20.52 33.75 12.82
N ASP A 97 -21.15 33.59 11.65
CA ASP A 97 -21.91 34.66 11.00
C ASP A 97 -23.11 35.14 11.84
N GLU A 98 -23.82 34.21 12.47
CA GLU A 98 -24.99 34.54 13.28
C GLU A 98 -24.59 35.13 14.63
N TRP A 99 -23.49 34.64 15.21
CA TRP A 99 -22.88 35.19 16.41
C TRP A 99 -22.42 36.63 16.20
N ASP A 100 -21.70 36.90 15.10
CA ASP A 100 -21.24 38.24 14.74
C ASP A 100 -22.40 39.19 14.46
N ARG A 101 -23.49 38.72 13.83
CA ARG A 101 -24.72 39.49 13.62
C ARG A 101 -25.34 40.01 14.93
N LEU A 102 -25.26 39.23 16.00
CA LEU A 102 -25.78 39.61 17.32
C LEU A 102 -24.82 40.54 18.09
N LEU A 103 -23.52 40.33 17.93
CA LEU A 103 -22.48 41.15 18.56
C LEU A 103 -22.34 42.54 17.91
N LEU A 104 -22.43 42.63 16.59
CA LEU A 104 -22.13 43.84 15.80
C LEU A 104 -23.32 44.80 15.64
N GLN A 105 -24.25 44.84 16.60
CA GLN A 105 -25.33 45.82 16.60
C GLN A 105 -24.85 47.15 17.22
N PRO A 106 -25.25 48.32 16.67
CA PRO A 106 -24.72 49.62 17.11
C PRO A 106 -25.35 50.15 18.41
N GLU A 107 -26.39 49.50 18.96
CA GLU A 107 -27.12 49.98 20.13
C GLU A 107 -26.41 49.55 21.45
N PRO A 108 -26.45 50.35 22.53
CA PRO A 108 -25.94 49.94 23.84
C PRO A 108 -26.86 48.90 24.52
N ILE A 109 -26.32 48.08 25.43
CA ILE A 109 -27.08 46.97 26.04
C ILE A 109 -27.80 47.43 27.32
N SER A 110 -29.07 47.77 27.18
CA SER A 110 -30.00 47.90 28.30
C SER A 110 -30.52 46.53 28.75
N ASP A 111 -31.16 46.47 29.93
CA ASP A 111 -31.76 45.23 30.43
C ASP A 111 -32.94 44.74 29.57
N GLU A 112 -33.68 45.67 28.96
CA GLU A 112 -34.75 45.34 28.01
C GLU A 112 -34.18 44.68 26.75
N ILE A 113 -33.14 45.29 26.14
CA ILE A 113 -32.45 44.74 24.97
C ILE A 113 -31.83 43.38 25.29
N TRP A 114 -31.25 43.21 26.48
CA TRP A 114 -30.69 41.94 26.90
C TRP A 114 -31.73 40.82 26.99
N ASN A 115 -32.93 41.11 27.50
CA ASN A 115 -34.02 40.14 27.61
C ASN A 115 -34.51 39.65 26.25
N ASP A 116 -34.44 40.49 25.21
CA ASP A 116 -34.76 40.12 23.83
C ASP A 116 -33.60 39.39 23.14
N LEU A 117 -32.35 39.76 23.45
CA LEU A 117 -31.15 39.25 22.81
C LEU A 117 -30.73 37.87 23.32
N TYR A 118 -30.85 37.60 24.62
CA TYR A 118 -30.39 36.35 25.23
C TYR A 118 -31.06 35.09 24.65
N PRO A 119 -32.38 35.05 24.38
CA PRO A 119 -33.01 33.91 23.72
C PRO A 119 -32.44 33.57 22.33
N GLU A 120 -31.91 34.56 21.58
CA GLU A 120 -31.21 34.30 20.31
C GLU A 120 -29.80 33.72 20.53
N PHE A 121 -29.12 34.12 21.60
CA PHE A 121 -27.81 33.56 21.97
C PHE A 121 -27.88 32.14 22.52
N GLN A 122 -28.95 31.78 23.22
CA GLN A 122 -29.06 30.48 23.89
C GLN A 122 -28.79 29.27 22.95
N PRO A 123 -29.46 29.12 21.79
CA PRO A 123 -29.17 27.99 20.89
C PRO A 123 -27.75 28.04 20.31
N LEU A 124 -27.18 29.23 20.11
CA LEU A 124 -25.79 29.38 19.64
C LEU A 124 -24.79 28.95 20.71
N LEU A 125 -25.03 29.32 21.97
CA LEU A 125 -24.20 28.96 23.13
C LEU A 125 -24.22 27.45 23.38
N GLU A 126 -25.39 26.81 23.29
CA GLU A 126 -25.51 25.35 23.40
C GLU A 126 -24.75 24.64 22.27
N SER A 127 -24.86 25.16 21.04
CA SER A 127 -24.14 24.66 19.87
C SER A 127 -22.62 24.87 19.99
N ASN A 128 -22.17 26.05 20.42
CA ASN A 128 -20.77 26.39 20.68
C ASN A 128 -20.19 25.49 21.76
N LYS A 129 -20.89 25.33 22.89
CA LYS A 129 -20.50 24.40 23.96
C LYS A 129 -20.30 22.99 23.42
N ALA A 130 -21.28 22.43 22.71
CA ALA A 130 -21.16 21.09 22.16
C ALA A 130 -20.01 20.96 21.13
N TYR A 131 -19.74 22.01 20.35
CA TYR A 131 -18.61 22.03 19.41
C TYR A 131 -17.26 22.11 20.12
N ASN A 132 -17.10 23.06 21.05
CA ASN A 132 -15.86 23.29 21.78
C ASN A 132 -15.53 22.11 22.70
N ASP A 133 -16.53 21.52 23.37
CA ASP A 133 -16.36 20.28 24.12
C ASP A 133 -15.81 19.15 23.23
N ARG A 134 -16.27 19.03 21.98
CA ARG A 134 -15.75 18.03 21.03
C ARG A 134 -14.33 18.34 20.58
N VAL A 135 -14.02 19.61 20.33
CA VAL A 135 -12.68 20.05 19.92
C VAL A 135 -11.68 19.78 21.04
N ASP A 136 -12.03 20.13 22.28
CA ASP A 136 -11.20 19.89 23.46
C ASP A 136 -11.02 18.41 23.74
N ASN A 137 -12.10 17.63 23.74
CA ASN A 137 -12.00 16.19 23.91
C ASN A 137 -11.08 15.56 22.86
N ARG A 138 -11.14 16.04 21.60
CA ARG A 138 -10.23 15.60 20.54
C ARG A 138 -8.79 16.05 20.80
N ALA A 139 -8.57 17.29 21.22
CA ALA A 139 -7.25 17.82 21.53
C ALA A 139 -6.60 17.08 22.71
N GLN A 140 -7.36 16.81 23.78
CA GLN A 140 -6.93 16.03 24.92
C GLN A 140 -6.63 14.58 24.53
N ARG A 141 -7.51 13.93 23.75
CA ARG A 141 -7.26 12.59 23.22
C ARG A 141 -5.95 12.53 22.41
N ARG A 142 -5.70 13.53 21.56
CA ARG A 142 -4.43 13.65 20.81
C ARG A 142 -3.24 13.83 21.74
N ALA A 143 -3.35 14.67 22.77
CA ALA A 143 -2.29 14.84 23.75
C ALA A 143 -1.96 13.52 24.47
N ARG A 144 -2.97 12.72 24.81
CA ARG A 144 -2.79 11.38 25.39
C ARG A 144 -2.11 10.40 24.43
N ILE A 145 -2.50 10.38 23.16
CA ILE A 145 -1.85 9.54 22.12
C ILE A 145 -0.37 9.93 21.97
N LYS A 146 -0.07 11.23 21.89
CA LYS A 146 1.31 11.74 21.80
C LYS A 146 2.17 11.36 23.00
N LYS A 147 1.56 11.20 24.18
CA LYS A 147 2.23 10.69 25.40
C LYS A 147 2.42 9.18 25.37
N LEU A 148 1.49 8.45 24.77
CA LEU A 148 1.53 6.99 24.63
C LEU A 148 2.58 6.53 23.60
N GLU A 149 2.72 7.23 22.47
CA GLU A 149 3.64 6.91 21.38
C GLU A 149 5.08 6.56 21.84
N PRO A 150 5.78 7.37 22.65
CA PRO A 150 7.13 7.02 23.10
C PRO A 150 7.16 5.81 24.03
N LEU A 151 6.10 5.57 24.82
CA LEU A 151 6.03 4.41 25.72
C LEU A 151 5.93 3.11 24.91
N VAL A 152 5.04 3.10 23.92
CA VAL A 152 4.90 2.02 22.95
C VAL A 152 6.19 1.84 22.14
N GLY A 153 6.79 2.96 21.72
CA GLY A 153 8.06 2.98 21.00
C GLY A 153 9.20 2.34 21.78
N ASN A 154 9.27 2.55 23.10
CA ASN A 154 10.27 1.93 23.98
C ASN A 154 10.10 0.42 24.09
N ILE A 155 8.86 -0.09 24.13
CA ILE A 155 8.62 -1.54 24.11
C ILE A 155 9.08 -2.11 22.77
N ARG A 156 8.73 -1.47 21.66
CA ARG A 156 9.16 -1.90 20.33
C ARG A 156 10.69 -1.96 20.20
N THR A 157 11.41 -0.95 20.67
CA THR A 157 12.88 -0.90 20.57
C THR A 157 13.59 -1.83 21.56
N ALA A 158 12.90 -2.27 22.62
CA ALA A 158 13.40 -3.27 23.56
C ALA A 158 13.26 -4.72 23.04
N LEU A 159 12.42 -4.96 22.02
CA LEU A 159 12.30 -6.29 21.42
C LEU A 159 13.62 -6.69 20.74
N PRO A 160 14.04 -7.96 20.84
CA PRO A 160 15.15 -8.45 20.05
C PRO A 160 14.75 -8.47 18.57
N PRO A 161 15.71 -8.34 17.63
CA PRO A 161 15.42 -8.46 16.21
C PRO A 161 14.86 -9.86 15.90
N LEU A 162 13.98 -9.98 14.91
CA LEU A 162 13.50 -11.29 14.42
C LEU A 162 14.67 -12.12 13.92
N VAL A 163 15.53 -11.49 13.11
CA VAL A 163 16.74 -12.10 12.56
C VAL A 163 17.88 -11.10 12.62
N ARG A 164 19.05 -11.56 13.05
CA ARG A 164 20.33 -10.86 12.90
C ARG A 164 21.20 -11.63 11.92
N LEU A 165 21.72 -10.96 10.91
CA LEU A 165 22.52 -11.54 9.85
C LEU A 165 23.95 -11.00 9.91
N VAL A 166 24.92 -11.90 9.98
CA VAL A 166 26.34 -11.56 9.95
C VAL A 166 27.00 -12.13 8.71
N ARG A 167 27.62 -11.28 7.89
CA ARG A 167 28.31 -11.72 6.66
C ARG A 167 29.53 -12.58 6.99
N LYS A 168 29.60 -13.80 6.44
CA LYS A 168 30.71 -14.73 6.65
C LYS A 168 31.98 -14.20 5.97
N GLY A 169 33.11 -14.24 6.69
CA GLY A 169 34.39 -13.71 6.20
C GLY A 169 34.63 -12.22 6.47
N SER A 170 33.69 -11.52 7.11
CA SER A 170 33.95 -10.22 7.72
C SER A 170 34.76 -10.41 9.01
N SER A 171 36.05 -10.73 8.88
CA SER A 171 36.95 -10.78 10.03
C SER A 171 37.12 -9.39 10.60
N THR A 172 36.82 -9.24 11.89
CA THR A 172 37.13 -8.09 12.75
C THR A 172 38.65 -7.85 12.76
N ALA A 173 39.15 -7.16 11.75
CA ALA A 173 40.49 -6.60 11.76
C ALA A 173 40.47 -5.32 12.60
N THR A 174 40.99 -5.44 13.81
CA THR A 174 41.29 -4.34 14.72
C THR A 174 42.11 -3.24 14.03
N SER A 175 41.64 -2.01 14.19
CA SER A 175 42.40 -0.75 14.10
C SER A 175 42.88 -0.30 12.70
N SER A 176 42.22 0.70 12.14
CA SER A 176 42.62 2.12 12.24
C SER A 176 41.95 2.98 11.14
N THR A 177 41.26 4.03 11.60
CA THR A 177 40.99 5.29 10.90
C THR A 177 40.55 5.25 9.43
N SER A 178 39.22 5.30 9.26
CA SER A 178 38.42 6.19 8.40
C SER A 178 37.35 5.46 7.59
N SER A 179 36.11 5.87 7.84
CA SER A 179 34.83 5.45 7.21
C SER A 179 34.19 4.19 7.81
N PRO A 180 32.92 4.25 8.28
CA PRO A 180 32.21 3.11 8.83
C PRO A 180 31.81 2.18 7.67
N THR A 181 32.49 1.06 7.49
CA THR A 181 31.95 -0.06 6.70
C THR A 181 30.77 -0.63 7.47
N ARG A 182 29.59 -0.15 7.11
CA ARG A 182 28.34 -0.24 7.88
C ARG A 182 27.57 -1.56 7.68
N ASP A 183 28.17 -2.58 7.06
CA ASP A 183 27.39 -3.50 6.22
C ASP A 183 27.65 -5.01 6.44
N SER A 184 28.13 -5.40 7.63
CA SER A 184 28.29 -6.82 7.97
C SER A 184 27.30 -7.33 9.01
N ASP A 185 26.53 -6.47 9.69
CA ASP A 185 25.56 -6.83 10.73
C ASP A 185 24.19 -6.20 10.41
N ILE A 186 23.31 -7.00 9.84
CA ILE A 186 21.97 -6.58 9.38
C ILE A 186 20.94 -7.11 10.37
N LYS A 187 20.05 -6.24 10.86
CA LYS A 187 18.99 -6.60 11.80
C LYS A 187 17.63 -6.43 11.13
N VAL A 188 16.85 -7.49 11.12
CA VAL A 188 15.45 -7.47 10.70
C VAL A 188 14.58 -7.51 11.95
N GLU A 189 13.84 -6.43 12.18
CA GLU A 189 13.01 -6.26 13.37
C GLU A 189 11.76 -7.15 13.34
N GLN A 190 11.31 -7.55 14.54
CA GLN A 190 10.02 -8.21 14.69
C GLN A 190 8.89 -7.27 14.29
N ARG A 191 7.80 -7.83 13.74
CA ARG A 191 6.62 -7.00 13.47
C ARG A 191 6.00 -6.53 14.77
N PHE A 192 5.59 -5.28 14.71
CA PHE A 192 4.98 -4.55 15.80
C PHE A 192 3.73 -3.83 15.26
N PRO A 193 2.62 -3.82 16.00
CA PRO A 193 1.38 -3.21 15.54
C PRO A 193 1.55 -1.69 15.37
N SER A 194 0.88 -1.11 14.37
CA SER A 194 0.82 0.34 14.18
C SER A 194 0.04 1.01 15.30
N ILE A 195 0.24 2.31 15.53
CA ILE A 195 -0.53 3.02 16.54
C ILE A 195 -2.02 3.01 16.20
N CYS A 196 -2.39 3.07 14.91
CA CYS A 196 -3.75 2.81 14.42
C CYS A 196 -4.33 1.48 14.90
N GLU A 197 -3.55 0.39 14.87
CA GLU A 197 -4.00 -0.93 15.33
C GLU A 197 -4.13 -0.94 16.86
N ILE A 198 -3.13 -0.44 17.56
CA ILE A 198 -3.07 -0.38 19.02
C ILE A 198 -4.25 0.41 19.61
N LEU A 199 -4.64 1.52 18.99
CA LEU A 199 -5.76 2.36 19.44
C LEU A 199 -7.12 1.67 19.34
N THR A 200 -7.21 0.51 18.68
CA THR A 200 -8.43 -0.32 18.65
C THR A 200 -8.51 -1.29 19.82
N TRP A 201 -7.40 -1.53 20.53
CA TRP A 201 -7.35 -2.50 21.62
C TRP A 201 -8.04 -1.93 22.87
N PRO A 202 -8.95 -2.68 23.52
CA PRO A 202 -9.71 -2.17 24.65
C PRO A 202 -8.84 -1.58 25.77
N ILE A 203 -7.69 -2.20 26.06
CA ILE A 203 -6.75 -1.78 27.10
C ILE A 203 -6.09 -0.42 26.84
N ILE A 204 -5.86 -0.07 25.57
CA ILE A 204 -5.28 1.22 25.20
C ILE A 204 -6.37 2.23 24.96
N LYS A 205 -7.48 1.80 24.36
CA LYS A 205 -8.64 2.64 24.11
C LYS A 205 -9.17 3.27 25.39
N SER A 206 -9.23 2.54 26.49
CA SER A 206 -9.58 3.11 27.81
C SER A 206 -8.64 4.25 28.21
N ILE A 207 -7.32 4.08 28.06
CA ILE A 207 -6.33 5.10 28.42
C ILE A 207 -6.50 6.38 27.59
N VAL A 208 -6.80 6.28 26.30
CA VAL A 208 -6.88 7.46 25.41
C VAL A 208 -8.27 8.09 25.36
N ASP A 209 -9.34 7.32 25.57
CA ASP A 209 -10.72 7.80 25.48
C ASP A 209 -11.29 8.22 26.86
N GLU A 210 -10.76 7.71 27.97
CA GLU A 210 -11.15 8.17 29.31
C GLU A 210 -10.66 9.59 29.58
N ASN A 211 -11.40 10.30 30.44
CA ASN A 211 -11.08 11.67 30.84
C ASN A 211 -9.99 11.68 31.93
N ILE A 212 -8.83 11.11 31.60
CA ILE A 212 -7.62 11.17 32.41
C ILE A 212 -6.69 12.28 31.89
N SER A 213 -5.87 12.82 32.79
CA SER A 213 -4.90 13.84 32.41
C SER A 213 -3.79 13.22 31.53
N PRO A 214 -3.20 13.97 30.58
CA PRO A 214 -2.07 13.48 29.78
C PRO A 214 -0.86 13.03 30.62
N GLU A 215 -0.72 13.55 31.85
CA GLU A 215 0.32 13.19 32.80
C GLU A 215 0.07 11.84 33.47
N GLU A 216 -1.19 11.41 33.57
CA GLU A 216 -1.58 10.10 34.15
C GLU A 216 -1.43 8.94 33.15
N VAL A 217 -1.28 9.23 31.86
CA VAL A 217 -1.18 8.23 30.78
C VAL A 217 -0.03 7.26 31.02
N GLU A 218 1.13 7.74 31.45
CA GLU A 218 2.31 6.89 31.68
C GLU A 218 2.06 5.90 32.83
N GLN A 219 1.48 6.37 33.93
CA GLN A 219 1.13 5.51 35.05
C GLN A 219 0.11 4.45 34.62
N LYS A 220 -0.96 4.86 33.93
CA LYS A 220 -2.01 3.96 33.46
C LYS A 220 -1.50 2.93 32.44
N PHE A 221 -0.60 3.35 31.56
CA PHE A 221 0.05 2.43 30.62
C PHE A 221 0.93 1.43 31.36
N ASN A 222 1.71 1.86 32.36
CA ASN A 222 2.53 0.96 33.17
C ASN A 222 1.68 -0.07 33.95
N GLU A 223 0.47 0.28 34.37
CA GLU A 223 -0.48 -0.65 35.01
C GLU A 223 -0.94 -1.77 34.06
N VAL A 224 -0.98 -1.54 32.75
CA VAL A 224 -1.43 -2.52 31.73
C VAL A 224 -0.29 -3.04 30.86
N LYS A 225 0.97 -2.72 31.18
CA LYS A 225 2.12 -2.98 30.31
C LYS A 225 2.30 -4.45 29.97
N ASP A 226 2.22 -5.34 30.96
CA ASP A 226 2.39 -6.79 30.75
C ASP A 226 1.27 -7.34 29.84
N GLN A 227 0.04 -6.85 30.03
CA GLN A 227 -1.09 -7.21 29.18
C GLN A 227 -0.90 -6.68 27.75
N PHE A 228 -0.38 -5.47 27.59
CA PHE A 228 -0.05 -4.91 26.29
C PHE A 228 1.03 -5.73 25.57
N GLU A 229 2.11 -6.12 26.25
CA GLU A 229 3.16 -6.98 25.70
C GLU A 229 2.61 -8.36 25.28
N GLN A 230 1.70 -8.93 26.08
CA GLN A 230 0.99 -10.16 25.72
C GLN A 230 0.14 -9.95 24.44
N GLU A 231 -0.67 -8.89 24.36
CA GLU A 231 -1.49 -8.60 23.19
C GLU A 231 -0.65 -8.37 21.92
N VAL A 232 0.55 -7.80 22.04
CA VAL A 232 1.52 -7.68 20.93
C VAL A 232 1.99 -9.05 20.45
N GLY A 233 2.30 -9.97 21.37
CA GLY A 233 2.67 -11.35 21.03
C GLY A 233 1.53 -12.08 20.32
N GLU A 234 0.34 -12.07 20.91
CA GLU A 234 -0.84 -12.72 20.32
C GLU A 234 -1.22 -12.09 18.97
N TRP A 235 -1.07 -10.77 18.83
CA TRP A 235 -1.25 -10.10 17.55
C TRP A 235 -0.30 -10.66 16.50
N ARG A 236 0.99 -10.77 16.80
CA ARG A 236 1.98 -11.32 15.85
C ARG A 236 1.65 -12.76 15.46
N ASP A 237 1.33 -13.60 16.42
CA ASP A 237 0.97 -15.00 16.18
C ASP A 237 -0.27 -15.12 15.26
N ARG A 238 -1.27 -14.24 15.44
CA ARG A 238 -2.44 -14.16 14.56
C ARG A 238 -2.04 -13.76 13.13
N ILE A 239 -1.19 -12.76 12.96
CA ILE A 239 -0.71 -12.32 11.63
C ILE A 239 0.01 -13.47 10.91
N GLU A 240 0.92 -14.14 11.62
CA GLU A 240 1.66 -15.28 11.07
C GLU A 240 0.71 -16.41 10.67
N GLN A 241 -0.27 -16.73 11.52
CA GLN A 241 -1.28 -17.75 11.21
C GLN A 241 -2.14 -17.36 10.00
N GLU A 242 -2.61 -16.12 9.91
CA GLU A 242 -3.41 -15.63 8.79
C GLU A 242 -2.65 -15.70 7.46
N LEU A 243 -1.36 -15.34 7.45
CA LEU A 243 -0.50 -15.46 6.28
C LEU A 243 -0.33 -16.93 5.83
N VAL A 244 -0.17 -17.85 6.79
CA VAL A 244 -0.10 -19.29 6.50
C VAL A 244 -1.43 -19.83 6.00
N ASP A 245 -2.55 -19.35 6.55
CA ASP A 245 -3.89 -19.73 6.10
C ASP A 245 -4.14 -19.26 4.66
N ILE A 246 -3.76 -18.02 4.32
CA ILE A 246 -3.80 -17.50 2.94
C ILE A 246 -2.95 -18.38 2.02
N TRP A 247 -1.72 -18.69 2.43
CA TRP A 247 -0.81 -19.53 1.66
C TRP A 247 -1.38 -20.91 1.35
N ASN A 248 -2.12 -21.49 2.30
CA ASN A 248 -2.69 -22.84 2.19
C ASN A 248 -4.11 -22.87 1.57
N ALA A 249 -4.87 -21.77 1.62
CA ALA A 249 -6.24 -21.71 1.13
C ALA A 249 -6.32 -21.84 -0.40
N ASP A 250 -5.40 -21.20 -1.12
CA ASP A 250 -5.40 -21.17 -2.59
C ASP A 250 -4.95 -22.51 -3.23
N HIS A 251 -4.28 -23.37 -2.46
CA HIS A 251 -4.04 -24.75 -2.87
C HIS A 251 -5.32 -25.61 -2.95
N LYS A 252 -6.37 -25.25 -2.19
CA LYS A 252 -7.61 -26.05 -2.10
C LYS A 252 -8.64 -25.66 -3.17
N THR A 253 -8.61 -24.43 -3.68
CA THR A 253 -9.54 -23.94 -4.70
C THR A 253 -9.13 -24.33 -6.13
N SER A 254 -7.83 -24.54 -6.37
CA SER A 254 -7.30 -25.04 -7.65
C SER A 254 -7.54 -26.55 -7.88
N GLY A 255 -7.77 -27.34 -6.83
CA GLY A 255 -8.06 -28.78 -6.92
C GLY A 255 -9.48 -29.17 -7.34
N ASN A 256 -10.43 -28.22 -7.46
CA ASN A 256 -11.86 -28.53 -7.66
C ASN A 256 -12.49 -27.94 -8.93
N ARG A 257 -11.73 -27.29 -9.82
CA ARG A 257 -12.20 -26.84 -11.13
C ARG A 257 -11.93 -27.88 -12.22
N GLY A 258 -12.51 -29.07 -12.04
CA GLY A 258 -12.27 -30.21 -12.93
C GLY A 258 -13.45 -31.15 -13.12
N LYS A 259 -14.70 -30.68 -13.18
CA LYS A 259 -15.84 -31.52 -13.65
C LYS A 259 -16.85 -30.73 -14.48
N GLY A 260 -16.45 -30.36 -15.70
CA GLY A 260 -17.36 -30.01 -16.79
C GLY A 260 -17.54 -31.19 -17.74
N LYS A 261 -18.72 -31.82 -17.71
CA LYS A 261 -19.16 -32.90 -18.60
C LYS A 261 -19.09 -32.48 -20.07
N GLY A 262 -18.28 -33.18 -20.87
CA GLY A 262 -18.35 -33.18 -22.34
C GLY A 262 -18.44 -34.60 -22.88
N LYS A 263 -19.66 -35.05 -23.23
CA LYS A 263 -19.88 -36.25 -24.05
C LYS A 263 -19.48 -35.91 -25.50
N GLY A 264 -18.57 -36.67 -26.11
CA GLY A 264 -18.21 -36.41 -27.51
C GLY A 264 -17.25 -37.42 -28.12
N ARG A 265 -17.81 -38.58 -28.51
CA ARG A 265 -17.47 -39.43 -29.66
C ARG A 265 -15.98 -39.65 -30.04
N THR A 266 -15.58 -40.90 -29.81
CA THR A 266 -14.48 -41.67 -30.42
C THR A 266 -14.23 -41.35 -31.90
N THR A 267 -12.99 -40.97 -32.22
CA THR A 267 -12.38 -41.33 -33.51
C THR A 267 -10.91 -41.69 -33.29
N THR A 268 -10.60 -42.94 -33.60
CA THR A 268 -9.31 -43.61 -33.46
C THR A 268 -8.26 -42.98 -34.39
N ARG A 269 -7.15 -42.49 -33.84
CA ARG A 269 -5.89 -42.35 -34.60
C ARG A 269 -4.72 -42.79 -33.74
N THR A 270 -4.26 -44.00 -34.05
CA THR A 270 -2.98 -44.61 -33.70
C THR A 270 -1.80 -43.68 -33.95
N ALA A 271 -1.06 -43.34 -32.91
CA ALA A 271 0.33 -42.88 -33.00
C ALA A 271 1.23 -43.95 -32.38
N ARG A 272 2.08 -44.52 -33.23
CA ARG A 272 3.08 -45.53 -32.89
C ARG A 272 4.09 -44.97 -31.89
N ALA A 273 4.22 -45.64 -30.74
CA ALA A 273 5.38 -45.52 -29.88
C ALA A 273 6.58 -46.21 -30.57
N SER A 274 7.62 -45.44 -30.89
CA SER A 274 8.92 -45.99 -31.28
C SER A 274 9.79 -46.09 -30.04
N VAL A 275 9.72 -47.24 -29.38
CA VAL A 275 10.71 -47.71 -28.41
C VAL A 275 12.01 -47.96 -29.17
N ARG A 276 13.08 -47.25 -28.81
CA ARG A 276 14.45 -47.72 -29.06
C ARG A 276 15.20 -47.81 -27.75
N ASN A 277 15.57 -49.04 -27.45
CA ASN A 277 16.33 -49.50 -26.31
C ASN A 277 17.67 -48.77 -26.20
N ALA A 278 17.92 -48.20 -25.01
CA ALA A 278 19.26 -47.88 -24.56
C ALA A 278 20.03 -49.19 -24.34
N ARG A 279 21.07 -49.42 -25.14
CA ARG A 279 22.09 -50.44 -24.86
C ARG A 279 23.28 -49.71 -24.23
N ALA A 280 23.50 -50.01 -22.96
CA ALA A 280 24.68 -49.58 -22.24
C ALA A 280 25.95 -50.08 -22.93
N SER A 281 26.90 -49.18 -23.13
CA SER A 281 28.31 -49.51 -23.31
C SER A 281 29.14 -48.49 -22.55
N ASN A 282 29.69 -48.95 -21.43
CA ASN A 282 30.76 -48.32 -20.69
C ASN A 282 31.92 -47.99 -21.64
N SER A 283 32.32 -46.73 -21.64
CA SER A 283 33.70 -46.35 -21.92
C SER A 283 34.00 -45.07 -21.17
N ALA A 284 34.71 -45.26 -20.06
CA ALA A 284 35.33 -44.20 -19.31
C ALA A 284 36.26 -43.42 -20.23
N ARG A 285 36.02 -42.12 -20.34
CA ARG A 285 37.06 -41.16 -20.73
C ARG A 285 36.89 -39.92 -19.88
N SER A 286 37.76 -39.87 -18.87
CA SER A 286 38.17 -38.69 -18.12
C SER A 286 38.37 -37.51 -19.08
N GLY A 287 37.50 -36.53 -18.95
CA GLY A 287 37.60 -35.23 -19.59
C GLY A 287 36.98 -34.23 -18.63
N THR A 288 37.77 -33.77 -17.67
CA THR A 288 37.44 -32.68 -16.77
C THR A 288 37.36 -31.40 -17.59
N SER A 289 36.22 -31.15 -18.20
CA SER A 289 35.84 -29.86 -18.75
C SER A 289 34.86 -29.23 -17.76
N THR A 290 35.40 -28.55 -16.76
CA THR A 290 34.69 -27.57 -15.94
C THR A 290 34.19 -26.47 -16.88
N SER A 291 32.97 -26.62 -17.40
CA SER A 291 32.20 -25.49 -17.89
C SER A 291 31.76 -24.70 -16.65
N SER A 292 32.58 -23.73 -16.23
CA SER A 292 32.13 -22.74 -15.26
C SER A 292 31.06 -21.89 -15.96
N SER A 293 29.80 -22.33 -15.87
CA SER A 293 28.69 -21.41 -15.97
C SER A 293 28.97 -20.30 -14.95
N ALA A 294 28.97 -19.05 -15.39
CA ALA A 294 29.10 -17.89 -14.52
C ALA A 294 27.85 -17.79 -13.65
N GLN A 295 27.74 -18.72 -12.70
CA GLN A 295 26.63 -18.86 -11.79
C GLN A 295 26.74 -17.74 -10.76
N LEU A 296 25.67 -16.97 -10.61
CA LEU A 296 25.57 -15.89 -9.63
C LEU A 296 26.01 -16.40 -8.26
N THR A 297 27.14 -15.88 -7.77
CA THR A 297 27.71 -16.27 -6.48
C THR A 297 27.27 -15.27 -5.43
N LEU A 298 26.40 -15.71 -4.52
CA LEU A 298 25.87 -14.86 -3.47
C LEU A 298 26.75 -14.90 -2.22
N PRO A 299 26.93 -13.78 -1.49
CA PRO A 299 27.60 -13.76 -0.20
C PRO A 299 26.92 -14.72 0.80
N GLU A 300 27.71 -15.37 1.65
CA GLU A 300 27.18 -16.19 2.75
C GLU A 300 26.94 -15.33 3.99
N PHE A 301 25.83 -15.59 4.67
CA PHE A 301 25.47 -14.97 5.95
C PHE A 301 25.28 -16.07 6.99
N VAL A 302 25.54 -15.72 8.24
CA VAL A 302 25.12 -16.49 9.41
C VAL A 302 23.89 -15.79 9.96
N ALA A 303 22.75 -16.47 9.94
CA ALA A 303 21.50 -15.98 10.49
C ALA A 303 21.35 -16.43 11.95
N THR A 304 21.04 -15.49 12.83
CA THR A 304 20.66 -15.74 14.22
C THR A 304 19.23 -15.28 14.40
N TYR A 305 18.32 -16.21 14.66
CA TYR A 305 16.89 -15.99 14.84
C TYR A 305 16.54 -15.86 16.31
N SER A 306 15.58 -14.99 16.64
CA SER A 306 15.03 -14.88 18.00
C SER A 306 13.82 -15.80 18.17
N LYS A 307 13.81 -16.57 19.26
CA LYS A 307 12.70 -17.43 19.66
C LYS A 307 11.71 -16.66 20.55
N PRO A 308 10.44 -17.10 20.66
CA PRO A 308 9.45 -16.47 21.53
C PRO A 308 9.84 -16.44 23.02
N ASP A 309 10.68 -17.38 23.47
CA ASP A 309 11.18 -17.44 24.85
C ASP A 309 12.35 -16.47 25.12
N GLY A 310 12.73 -15.65 24.14
CA GLY A 310 13.83 -14.69 24.21
C GLY A 310 15.21 -15.28 23.96
N THR A 311 15.32 -16.59 23.73
CA THR A 311 16.57 -17.23 23.31
C THR A 311 16.83 -17.05 21.81
N THR A 312 18.03 -17.38 21.34
CA THR A 312 18.38 -17.32 19.92
C THR A 312 18.83 -18.67 19.37
N THR A 313 18.74 -18.84 18.06
CA THR A 313 19.20 -20.04 17.33
C THR A 313 19.75 -19.67 15.97
N GLU A 314 20.65 -20.49 15.42
CA GLU A 314 21.12 -20.39 14.04
C GLU A 314 20.40 -21.37 13.10
N ASP A 315 19.62 -22.31 13.64
CA ASP A 315 18.84 -23.27 12.86
C ASP A 315 17.41 -22.77 12.69
N ILE A 316 17.00 -22.51 11.44
CA ILE A 316 15.62 -22.09 11.14
C ILE A 316 14.58 -23.15 11.57
N SER A 317 14.98 -24.43 11.63
CA SER A 317 14.12 -25.56 12.01
C SER A 317 13.65 -25.49 13.47
N ASP A 318 14.35 -24.72 14.31
CA ASP A 318 14.00 -24.46 15.69
C ASP A 318 12.87 -23.43 15.84
N LEU A 319 12.51 -22.70 14.77
CA LEU A 319 11.41 -21.73 14.78
C LEU A 319 10.05 -22.42 14.65
N SER A 320 8.97 -21.66 14.86
CA SER A 320 7.62 -22.15 14.62
C SER A 320 7.47 -22.59 13.15
N PRO A 321 6.63 -23.60 12.84
CA PRO A 321 6.37 -24.01 11.45
C PRO A 321 5.87 -22.85 10.58
N ASN A 322 5.15 -21.89 11.17
CA ASN A 322 4.70 -20.68 10.48
C ASN A 322 5.90 -19.83 10.03
N LEU A 323 6.83 -19.53 10.95
CA LEU A 323 8.03 -18.76 10.60
C LEU A 323 8.96 -19.49 9.62
N GLN A 324 9.10 -20.81 9.75
CA GLN A 324 9.87 -21.62 8.79
C GLN A 324 9.34 -21.48 7.36
N LEU A 325 8.01 -21.43 7.20
CA LEU A 325 7.39 -21.19 5.90
C LEU A 325 7.54 -19.73 5.47
N LEU A 326 7.10 -18.79 6.31
CA LEU A 326 6.99 -17.38 5.97
C LEU A 326 8.33 -16.70 5.68
N LEU A 327 9.41 -17.16 6.31
CA LEU A 327 10.76 -16.62 6.10
C LEU A 327 11.41 -17.10 4.81
N ARG A 328 10.83 -18.03 4.05
CA ARG A 328 11.42 -18.49 2.78
C ARG A 328 11.36 -17.38 1.72
N ALA A 329 12.45 -17.24 0.95
CA ALA A 329 12.54 -16.25 -0.13
C ALA A 329 11.60 -16.54 -1.32
N ASP A 330 11.00 -17.73 -1.38
CA ASP A 330 10.00 -18.13 -2.39
C ASP A 330 8.55 -18.09 -1.90
N THR A 331 8.31 -17.61 -0.68
CA THR A 331 6.95 -17.41 -0.14
C THR A 331 6.48 -15.99 -0.44
N MET A 332 5.83 -15.82 -1.60
CA MET A 332 5.44 -14.52 -2.14
C MET A 332 3.93 -14.26 -2.02
N PHE A 333 3.58 -13.04 -1.63
CA PHE A 333 2.22 -12.54 -1.55
C PHE A 333 2.01 -11.35 -2.49
N THR A 334 0.76 -11.15 -2.89
CA THR A 334 0.28 -9.93 -3.57
C THR A 334 -0.70 -9.19 -2.69
N ASN A 335 -0.71 -7.86 -2.83
CA ASN A 335 -1.64 -6.97 -2.15
C ASN A 335 -2.17 -5.94 -3.15
N ASP A 336 -3.48 -5.76 -3.20
CA ASP A 336 -4.14 -4.80 -4.10
C ASP A 336 -3.79 -3.34 -3.77
N ASP A 337 -3.40 -3.05 -2.52
CA ASP A 337 -3.13 -1.68 -2.03
C ASP A 337 -1.65 -1.25 -2.10
N PHE A 338 -0.71 -2.20 -2.16
CA PHE A 338 0.72 -1.91 -2.03
C PHE A 338 1.57 -2.83 -2.91
N ILE A 339 2.45 -2.22 -3.72
CA ILE A 339 3.20 -2.93 -4.76
C ILE A 339 4.60 -3.38 -4.26
N LEU A 340 5.11 -2.77 -3.17
CA LEU A 340 6.54 -2.79 -2.84
C LEU A 340 7.01 -3.96 -1.96
N HIS A 341 6.13 -4.56 -1.15
CA HIS A 341 6.54 -5.60 -0.20
C HIS A 341 5.73 -6.87 -0.40
N ARG A 342 6.40 -8.00 -0.57
CA ARG A 342 5.79 -9.27 -1.00
C ARG A 342 6.15 -10.47 -0.12
N THR A 343 7.12 -10.31 0.78
CA THR A 343 7.64 -11.37 1.66
C THR A 343 7.43 -11.00 3.12
N TYR A 344 7.34 -12.00 4.00
CA TYR A 344 7.40 -11.75 5.44
C TYR A 344 8.85 -11.38 5.84
N PRO A 345 9.05 -10.43 6.77
CA PRO A 345 8.02 -9.72 7.52
C PRO A 345 7.44 -8.46 6.85
N ASP A 346 8.01 -8.00 5.73
CA ASP A 346 7.70 -6.70 5.10
C ASP A 346 6.30 -6.55 4.54
N ILE A 347 5.65 -7.65 4.20
CA ILE A 347 4.25 -7.66 3.76
C ILE A 347 3.30 -7.08 4.83
N VAL A 348 3.68 -7.16 6.11
CA VAL A 348 2.93 -6.59 7.22
C VAL A 348 3.27 -5.10 7.34
N PRO A 349 2.29 -4.18 7.32
CA PRO A 349 2.54 -2.75 7.38
C PRO A 349 3.46 -2.37 8.56
N PRO A 350 4.50 -1.54 8.36
CA PRO A 350 5.36 -1.13 9.45
C PRO A 350 4.58 -0.28 10.46
N ALA A 351 5.01 -0.35 11.73
CA ALA A 351 4.43 0.43 12.81
C ALA A 351 4.57 1.96 12.63
N VAL A 352 5.54 2.39 11.81
CA VAL A 352 5.76 3.80 11.45
C VAL A 352 5.33 4.00 9.99
N PRO A 353 4.61 5.08 9.64
CA PRO A 353 4.31 5.38 8.25
C PRO A 353 5.58 5.50 7.41
N LEU A 354 5.57 4.93 6.21
CA LEU A 354 6.64 5.04 5.20
C LEU A 354 6.73 6.43 4.56
N GLY A 355 6.07 7.44 5.11
CA GLY A 355 6.16 8.81 4.66
C GLY A 355 5.51 9.76 5.67
N ILE A 356 6.26 10.78 6.10
CA ILE A 356 5.66 11.96 6.73
C ILE A 356 4.85 12.63 5.60
N VAL A 357 3.53 12.46 5.58
CA VAL A 357 2.69 13.24 4.67
C VAL A 357 2.67 14.67 5.19
N ILE A 358 3.64 15.48 4.76
CA ILE A 358 3.72 16.90 5.10
C ILE A 358 2.43 17.57 4.60
N GLY A 359 1.57 17.99 5.52
CA GLY A 359 0.30 18.66 5.22
C GLY A 359 -0.94 17.76 5.10
N GLY A 360 -0.82 16.45 5.36
CA GLY A 360 -1.99 15.55 5.47
C GLY A 360 -2.68 15.63 6.85
N PRO A 361 -3.94 15.16 6.97
CA PRO A 361 -4.55 14.92 8.28
C PRO A 361 -3.63 14.08 9.15
N GLU A 362 -3.37 14.53 10.37
CA GLU A 362 -2.42 13.90 11.30
C GLU A 362 -2.76 12.42 11.61
N GLU A 363 -4.03 12.06 11.48
CA GLU A 363 -4.57 10.68 11.59
C GLU A 363 -4.02 9.73 10.50
N LEU A 364 -3.45 10.24 9.41
CA LEU A 364 -2.74 9.43 8.40
C LEU A 364 -1.32 9.04 8.86
N ASN A 365 -0.80 9.67 9.91
CA ASN A 365 0.52 9.37 10.48
C ASN A 365 0.48 8.21 11.48
N ASP A 366 -0.70 7.66 11.75
CA ASP A 366 -0.87 6.57 12.72
C ASP A 366 -0.59 5.18 12.11
N GLY A 367 -0.19 5.13 10.83
CA GLY A 367 0.04 3.90 10.08
C GLY A 367 -1.26 3.24 9.61
N LYS A 368 -1.14 2.06 9.00
CA LYS A 368 -2.30 1.26 8.55
C LYS A 368 -2.51 0.06 9.46
N ARG A 369 -3.78 -0.34 9.59
CA ARG A 369 -4.16 -1.60 10.23
C ARG A 369 -3.85 -2.75 9.29
N TRP A 370 -3.55 -3.90 9.89
CA TRP A 370 -3.43 -5.14 9.14
C TRP A 370 -4.80 -5.56 8.59
N ASP A 371 -4.83 -6.02 7.34
CA ASP A 371 -6.04 -6.48 6.67
C ASP A 371 -5.71 -7.65 5.73
N ALA A 372 -5.82 -8.87 6.27
CA ALA A 372 -5.62 -10.12 5.54
C ALA A 372 -6.53 -10.28 4.31
N SER A 373 -7.69 -9.61 4.27
CA SER A 373 -8.65 -9.78 3.16
C SER A 373 -8.16 -9.22 1.83
N LYS A 374 -7.15 -8.35 1.86
CA LYS A 374 -6.52 -7.73 0.68
C LYS A 374 -5.32 -8.50 0.16
N LEU A 375 -4.91 -9.54 0.88
CA LEU A 375 -3.74 -10.33 0.57
C LEU A 375 -4.14 -11.61 -0.15
N ARG A 376 -3.29 -11.99 -1.09
CA ARG A 376 -3.42 -13.23 -1.83
C ARG A 376 -2.04 -13.87 -1.94
N ARG A 377 -2.02 -15.19 -2.07
CA ARG A 377 -0.81 -15.88 -2.45
C ARG A 377 -0.51 -15.57 -3.93
N ASP A 378 0.75 -15.31 -4.24
CA ASP A 378 1.20 -15.18 -5.62
C ASP A 378 1.90 -16.47 -6.08
N ASP A 379 1.14 -17.37 -6.71
CA ASP A 379 1.64 -18.65 -7.18
C ASP A 379 2.70 -18.50 -8.28
N GLU A 380 2.56 -17.50 -9.15
CA GLU A 380 3.48 -17.30 -10.27
C GLU A 380 4.82 -16.75 -9.77
N MET A 381 4.80 -15.69 -8.95
CA MET A 381 6.01 -15.15 -8.34
C MET A 381 6.69 -16.16 -7.43
N SER A 382 5.92 -16.94 -6.65
CA SER A 382 6.50 -17.99 -5.79
C SER A 382 7.20 -19.07 -6.61
N ALA A 383 6.61 -19.50 -7.73
CA ALA A 383 7.23 -20.48 -8.62
C ALA A 383 8.52 -19.94 -9.26
N ILE A 384 8.51 -18.68 -9.67
CA ILE A 384 9.67 -17.99 -10.27
C ILE A 384 10.78 -17.82 -9.24
N ALA A 385 10.46 -17.31 -8.05
CA ALA A 385 11.41 -17.17 -6.94
C ALA A 385 12.07 -18.52 -6.65
N LYS A 386 11.30 -19.60 -6.55
CA LYS A 386 11.82 -20.95 -6.32
C LYS A 386 12.81 -21.42 -7.40
N GLU A 387 12.50 -21.17 -8.66
CA GLU A 387 13.39 -21.54 -9.78
C GLU A 387 14.67 -20.68 -9.79
N LEU A 388 14.56 -19.38 -9.53
CA LEU A 388 15.72 -18.49 -9.39
C LEU A 388 16.61 -18.91 -8.22
N LEU A 389 16.03 -19.27 -7.07
CA LEU A 389 16.75 -19.78 -5.90
C LEU A 389 17.48 -21.10 -6.19
N ALA A 390 16.83 -22.03 -6.90
CA ALA A 390 17.46 -23.26 -7.34
C ALA A 390 18.67 -22.99 -8.24
N ARG A 391 18.57 -22.02 -9.15
CA ARG A 391 19.66 -21.63 -10.07
C ARG A 391 20.84 -20.96 -9.40
N VAL A 392 20.66 -20.24 -8.29
CA VAL A 392 21.78 -19.73 -7.49
C VAL A 392 22.35 -20.77 -6.52
N GLY A 393 21.79 -21.98 -6.51
CA GLY A 393 22.20 -23.05 -5.61
C GLY A 393 21.78 -22.81 -4.16
N ARG A 394 20.72 -22.02 -3.92
CA ARG A 394 20.18 -21.72 -2.59
C ARG A 394 18.66 -21.92 -2.51
N PRO A 395 18.16 -23.14 -2.75
CA PRO A 395 16.72 -23.41 -2.75
C PRO A 395 16.02 -23.08 -1.43
N ASP A 396 16.77 -23.10 -0.31
CA ASP A 396 16.25 -22.88 1.03
C ASP A 396 16.60 -21.49 1.59
N ALA A 397 17.01 -20.53 0.74
CA ALA A 397 17.33 -19.18 1.18
C ALA A 397 16.11 -18.49 1.82
N THR A 398 16.37 -17.69 2.84
CA THR A 398 15.35 -16.88 3.49
C THR A 398 15.18 -15.52 2.80
N SER A 399 13.97 -14.96 2.85
CA SER A 399 13.67 -13.61 2.34
C SER A 399 14.57 -12.57 3.00
N VAL A 400 14.88 -12.79 4.29
CA VAL A 400 15.74 -11.93 5.10
C VAL A 400 17.20 -11.97 4.60
N GLU A 401 17.75 -13.16 4.31
CA GLU A 401 19.08 -13.27 3.69
C GLU A 401 19.15 -12.62 2.32
N MET A 402 18.12 -12.81 1.49
CA MET A 402 18.07 -12.21 0.15
C MET A 402 17.98 -10.68 0.22
N ARG A 403 17.22 -10.15 1.18
CA ARG A 403 17.17 -8.71 1.46
C ARG A 403 18.49 -8.15 1.97
N ALA A 404 19.24 -8.93 2.75
CA ALA A 404 20.53 -8.54 3.27
C ALA A 404 21.55 -8.22 2.16
N MET A 405 21.30 -8.74 0.96
CA MET A 405 22.09 -8.45 -0.23
C MET A 405 21.80 -7.06 -0.80
N GLY A 406 20.74 -6.38 -0.33
CA GLY A 406 20.40 -5.01 -0.68
C GLY A 406 19.86 -4.84 -2.10
N VAL A 407 19.83 -3.59 -2.56
CA VAL A 407 19.42 -3.19 -3.91
C VAL A 407 20.59 -3.35 -4.87
N ASN A 408 21.06 -4.60 -5.01
CA ASN A 408 22.28 -4.94 -5.73
C ASN A 408 22.04 -5.97 -6.82
N PHE A 409 20.81 -6.45 -7.02
CA PHE A 409 20.53 -7.37 -8.11
C PHE A 409 20.39 -6.60 -9.41
N MET A 410 21.05 -7.04 -10.46
CA MET A 410 20.90 -6.47 -11.80
C MET A 410 20.54 -7.59 -12.75
N CYS A 411 19.42 -7.48 -13.47
CA CYS A 411 19.10 -8.46 -14.50
C CYS A 411 20.21 -8.49 -15.57
N ARG A 412 20.68 -9.68 -15.94
CA ARG A 412 21.68 -9.88 -17.01
C ARG A 412 21.06 -10.34 -18.32
N ARG A 413 19.73 -10.35 -18.41
CA ARG A 413 18.95 -10.78 -19.58
C ARG A 413 18.21 -9.65 -20.29
N CYS A 414 18.20 -8.47 -19.70
CA CYS A 414 17.78 -7.22 -20.30
C CYS A 414 18.62 -6.09 -19.70
N HIS A 415 18.76 -4.96 -20.38
CA HIS A 415 19.39 -3.77 -19.81
C HIS A 415 18.40 -2.96 -18.96
N GLN A 416 17.55 -3.63 -18.17
CA GLN A 416 16.85 -2.90 -17.14
C GLN A 416 17.88 -2.26 -16.21
N THR A 417 17.74 -0.96 -16.07
CA THR A 417 18.84 -0.07 -15.69
C THR A 417 18.97 0.14 -14.20
N LEU A 418 17.93 -0.23 -13.45
CA LEU A 418 17.88 -0.09 -12.01
C LEU A 418 18.36 -1.38 -11.38
N THR A 419 19.11 -1.23 -10.29
CA THR A 419 19.31 -2.34 -9.40
C THR A 419 18.01 -2.63 -8.67
N ASP A 420 17.74 -3.91 -8.51
CA ASP A 420 16.54 -4.46 -7.92
C ASP A 420 16.87 -5.02 -6.54
N THR A 421 15.87 -4.99 -5.66
CA THR A 421 15.84 -5.91 -4.52
C THR A 421 15.61 -7.34 -5.04
N TRP A 422 15.74 -8.34 -4.17
CA TRP A 422 15.34 -9.70 -4.53
C TRP A 422 13.88 -9.76 -4.97
N GLU A 423 12.99 -9.12 -4.24
CA GLU A 423 11.56 -9.08 -4.55
C GLU A 423 11.31 -8.39 -5.90
N ASP A 424 11.99 -7.28 -6.19
CA ASP A 424 11.86 -6.59 -7.48
C ASP A 424 12.38 -7.46 -8.64
N LEU A 425 13.48 -8.20 -8.44
CA LEU A 425 14.00 -9.13 -9.44
C LEU A 425 12.99 -10.26 -9.74
N VAL A 426 12.34 -10.81 -8.71
CA VAL A 426 11.29 -11.82 -8.89
C VAL A 426 10.09 -11.23 -9.65
N VAL A 427 9.66 -10.02 -9.29
CA VAL A 427 8.57 -9.30 -9.98
C VAL A 427 8.91 -9.05 -11.44
N HIS A 428 10.16 -8.66 -11.72
CA HIS A 428 10.66 -8.46 -13.07
C HIS A 428 10.54 -9.73 -13.91
N PHE A 429 11.11 -10.85 -13.44
CA PHE A 429 11.02 -12.13 -14.15
C PHE A 429 9.56 -12.61 -14.30
N SER A 430 8.70 -12.36 -13.32
CA SER A 430 7.27 -12.67 -13.39
C SER A 430 6.55 -11.85 -14.46
N THR A 431 6.86 -10.56 -14.55
CA THR A 431 6.28 -9.68 -15.55
C THR A 431 6.67 -10.12 -16.95
N GLU A 432 7.95 -10.37 -17.17
CA GLU A 432 8.50 -10.81 -18.46
C GLU A 432 7.93 -12.17 -18.90
N GLN A 433 7.81 -13.14 -17.99
CA GLN A 433 7.19 -14.43 -18.31
C GLN A 433 5.70 -14.31 -18.63
N SER A 434 4.97 -13.44 -17.91
CA SER A 434 3.55 -13.17 -18.18
C SER A 434 3.37 -12.52 -19.56
N GLN A 435 4.19 -11.52 -19.89
CA GLN A 435 4.20 -10.88 -21.21
C GLN A 435 4.54 -11.88 -22.31
N TYR A 436 5.53 -12.76 -22.10
CA TYR A 436 5.83 -13.82 -23.06
C TYR A 436 4.64 -14.74 -23.31
N LYS A 437 3.94 -15.20 -22.25
CA LYS A 437 2.73 -16.03 -22.40
C LYS A 437 1.64 -15.31 -23.19
N GLN A 438 1.36 -14.06 -22.84
CA GLN A 438 0.39 -13.22 -23.56
C GLN A 438 0.77 -13.08 -25.05
N ALA A 439 2.06 -12.87 -25.32
CA ALA A 439 2.56 -12.76 -26.69
C ALA A 439 2.36 -14.06 -27.47
N GLN A 440 2.64 -15.22 -26.86
CA GLN A 440 2.44 -16.52 -27.48
C GLN A 440 0.96 -16.79 -27.78
N GLU A 441 0.05 -16.42 -26.88
CA GLU A 441 -1.39 -16.53 -27.13
C GLU A 441 -1.82 -15.69 -28.34
N LYS A 442 -1.31 -14.47 -28.46
CA LYS A 442 -1.63 -13.59 -29.59
C LYS A 442 -1.01 -14.05 -30.92
N ILE A 443 0.25 -14.52 -30.90
CA ILE A 443 0.90 -15.15 -32.07
C ILE A 443 0.06 -16.34 -32.58
N GLN A 444 -0.50 -17.14 -31.67
CA GLN A 444 -1.35 -18.27 -32.04
C GLN A 444 -2.72 -17.84 -32.55
N ALA A 445 -3.29 -16.76 -32.01
CA ALA A 445 -4.58 -16.24 -32.42
C ALA A 445 -4.54 -15.54 -33.79
N GLU A 446 -3.42 -14.90 -34.13
CA GLU A 446 -3.26 -14.02 -35.29
C GLU A 446 -2.00 -14.36 -36.12
N PRO A 447 -1.87 -15.59 -36.66
CA PRO A 447 -0.65 -16.04 -37.32
C PRO A 447 -0.30 -15.24 -38.59
N GLU A 448 -1.29 -14.65 -39.25
CA GLU A 448 -1.10 -13.82 -40.46
C GLU A 448 -0.34 -12.51 -40.20
N HIS A 449 -0.33 -12.03 -38.95
CA HIS A 449 0.40 -10.81 -38.57
C HIS A 449 1.91 -11.04 -38.46
N GLY A 450 2.37 -12.30 -38.42
CA GLY A 450 3.79 -12.64 -38.41
C GLY A 450 4.54 -12.10 -37.18
N PHE A 451 3.85 -11.98 -36.04
CA PHE A 451 4.44 -11.51 -34.80
C PHE A 451 5.63 -12.38 -34.37
N VAL A 452 6.66 -11.74 -33.81
CA VAL A 452 7.82 -12.38 -33.20
C VAL A 452 7.95 -11.85 -31.79
N TYR A 453 8.03 -12.76 -30.82
CA TYR A 453 8.25 -12.44 -29.42
C TYR A 453 9.05 -13.57 -28.76
N ASN A 454 10.33 -13.34 -28.53
CA ASN A 454 11.26 -14.32 -27.97
C ASN A 454 11.22 -14.33 -26.44
N ASN A 455 11.48 -15.49 -25.83
CA ASN A 455 11.59 -15.61 -24.38
C ASN A 455 13.00 -15.22 -23.90
N THR A 456 13.22 -13.94 -23.61
CA THR A 456 14.51 -13.46 -23.08
C THR A 456 14.74 -13.87 -21.62
N HIS A 457 13.66 -14.07 -20.85
CA HIS A 457 13.67 -14.37 -19.42
C HIS A 457 13.32 -15.85 -19.10
N GLY A 458 13.51 -16.76 -20.06
CA GLY A 458 13.19 -18.18 -19.91
C GLY A 458 14.05 -18.89 -18.88
N LEU A 459 13.42 -19.51 -17.88
CA LEU A 459 14.12 -20.25 -16.82
C LEU A 459 14.36 -21.73 -17.18
N GLU A 460 14.63 -22.02 -18.46
CA GLU A 460 14.94 -23.36 -18.96
C GLU A 460 16.40 -23.75 -18.65
N LEU A 461 16.65 -25.00 -18.24
CA LEU A 461 17.96 -25.50 -17.80
C LEU A 461 19.08 -25.35 -18.86
N ASP A 462 18.70 -25.26 -20.14
CA ASP A 462 19.64 -25.16 -21.25
C ASP A 462 20.16 -23.72 -21.46
N ASP A 463 19.53 -22.70 -20.86
CA ASP A 463 19.99 -21.32 -20.95
C ASP A 463 21.12 -21.06 -19.95
N THR A 464 22.35 -21.13 -20.44
CA THR A 464 23.58 -20.93 -19.65
C THR A 464 23.88 -19.47 -19.32
N ARG A 465 23.09 -18.50 -19.84
CA ARG A 465 23.33 -17.08 -19.58
C ARG A 465 23.01 -16.76 -18.11
N PRO A 466 23.85 -15.96 -17.44
CA PRO A 466 23.54 -15.50 -16.09
C PRO A 466 22.22 -14.76 -16.11
N PHE A 467 21.32 -15.08 -15.19
CA PHE A 467 20.03 -14.40 -15.10
C PHE A 467 20.15 -13.07 -14.36
N ALA A 468 21.07 -12.98 -13.39
CA ALA A 468 21.35 -11.76 -12.65
C ALA A 468 22.81 -11.64 -12.22
N GLU A 469 23.22 -10.37 -12.13
CA GLU A 469 24.32 -9.72 -11.42
C GLU A 469 24.08 -9.51 -9.94
N LEU A 470 25.01 -9.82 -9.03
CA LEU A 470 25.07 -9.10 -7.75
C LEU A 470 26.16 -8.03 -7.82
N MET A 471 25.76 -6.77 -7.77
CA MET A 471 26.65 -5.62 -7.78
C MET A 471 27.23 -5.35 -6.39
N THR A 472 28.42 -4.76 -6.36
CA THR A 472 28.92 -4.13 -5.14
C THR A 472 28.05 -2.91 -4.80
N PRO A 473 27.82 -2.60 -3.52
CA PRO A 473 27.06 -1.39 -3.13
C PRO A 473 27.58 -0.11 -3.80
N GLU A 474 28.90 0.02 -3.98
CA GLU A 474 29.52 1.17 -4.65
C GLU A 474 29.09 1.25 -6.12
N ALA A 475 29.23 0.15 -6.87
CA ALA A 475 28.80 0.07 -8.26
C ALA A 475 27.28 0.27 -8.43
N ALA A 476 26.47 -0.26 -7.51
CA ALA A 476 25.02 -0.04 -7.51
C ALA A 476 24.67 1.44 -7.25
N ALA A 477 25.38 2.09 -6.32
CA ALA A 477 25.20 3.51 -6.04
C ALA A 477 25.68 4.41 -7.20
N GLU A 478 26.81 4.08 -7.83
CA GLU A 478 27.32 4.77 -9.02
C GLU A 478 26.32 4.66 -10.18
N GLN A 479 25.79 3.46 -10.44
CA GLN A 479 24.78 3.23 -11.47
C GLN A 479 23.48 3.99 -11.16
N SER A 480 22.99 3.92 -9.91
CA SER A 480 21.79 4.63 -9.47
C SER A 480 21.95 6.15 -9.61
N PHE A 481 23.12 6.68 -9.24
CA PHE A 481 23.44 8.09 -9.39
C PHE A 481 23.47 8.50 -10.86
N GLU A 482 24.17 7.75 -11.71
CA GLU A 482 24.21 7.99 -13.16
C GLU A 482 22.80 7.99 -13.77
N PHE A 483 21.92 7.09 -13.30
CA PHE A 483 20.54 6.96 -13.74
C PHE A 483 19.65 8.13 -13.29
N SER A 484 19.86 8.65 -12.08
CA SER A 484 19.10 9.77 -11.52
C SER A 484 19.42 11.13 -12.16
N MET A 485 20.66 11.30 -12.63
CA MET A 485 21.16 12.59 -13.14
C MET A 485 20.85 12.83 -14.61
N ARG A 486 20.41 11.79 -15.34
CA ARG A 486 20.16 11.89 -16.78
C ARG A 486 18.66 11.96 -17.07
N PRO A 487 18.24 12.80 -18.04
CA PRO A 487 16.86 12.80 -18.50
C PRO A 487 16.49 11.41 -18.98
N GLN A 488 15.45 10.83 -18.37
CA GLN A 488 14.88 9.56 -18.80
C GLN A 488 13.77 9.84 -19.78
N LEU A 489 13.89 9.34 -21.00
CA LEU A 489 12.79 9.35 -21.96
C LEU A 489 12.08 8.01 -21.84
N ILE A 490 10.82 8.03 -21.41
CA ILE A 490 10.00 6.82 -21.40
C ILE A 490 9.57 6.57 -22.85
N VAL A 491 10.08 5.50 -23.44
CA VAL A 491 9.71 5.07 -24.78
C VAL A 491 8.88 3.79 -24.73
N ARG A 492 7.95 3.65 -25.68
CA ARG A 492 7.07 2.50 -25.84
C ARG A 492 7.43 1.75 -27.11
N CYS A 493 7.49 0.42 -27.04
CA CYS A 493 7.66 -0.45 -28.21
C CYS A 493 6.32 -0.59 -28.95
N LEU A 494 6.26 -0.16 -30.21
CA LEU A 494 5.05 -0.22 -31.02
C LEU A 494 4.66 -1.67 -31.37
N LYS A 495 5.64 -2.58 -31.47
CA LYS A 495 5.37 -4.02 -31.66
C LYS A 495 4.75 -4.68 -30.44
N CYS A 496 5.18 -4.31 -29.23
CA CYS A 496 4.50 -4.76 -28.00
C CYS A 496 3.08 -4.19 -27.91
N GLU A 497 2.87 -2.92 -28.27
CA GLU A 497 1.52 -2.32 -28.31
C GLU A 497 0.61 -3.02 -29.32
N GLU A 498 1.11 -3.37 -30.50
CA GLU A 498 0.39 -4.19 -31.49
C GLU A 498 -0.03 -5.54 -30.90
N MET A 499 0.70 -6.05 -29.90
CA MET A 499 0.40 -7.29 -29.19
C MET A 499 -0.44 -7.10 -27.91
N ASP A 500 -0.97 -5.91 -27.65
CA ASP A 500 -1.65 -5.53 -26.41
C ASP A 500 -0.77 -5.72 -25.14
N ILE A 501 0.56 -5.64 -25.30
CA ILE A 501 1.53 -5.74 -24.22
C ILE A 501 2.02 -4.33 -23.88
N GLU A 502 1.85 -3.94 -22.62
CA GLU A 502 2.39 -2.68 -22.13
C GLU A 502 3.89 -2.81 -21.85
N SER A 503 4.71 -2.38 -22.81
CA SER A 503 6.16 -2.22 -22.64
C SER A 503 6.51 -0.75 -22.46
N ARG A 504 7.26 -0.42 -21.40
CA ARG A 504 7.82 0.92 -21.19
C ARG A 504 9.31 0.77 -20.89
N HIS A 505 10.14 1.50 -21.62
CA HIS A 505 11.58 1.50 -21.45
C HIS A 505 12.05 2.90 -21.11
N SER A 506 12.92 3.03 -20.11
CA SER A 506 13.60 4.29 -19.82
C SER A 506 14.84 4.37 -20.70
N ASP A 507 14.74 5.09 -21.82
CA ASP A 507 15.87 5.33 -22.70
C ASP A 507 16.78 6.38 -22.09
N ILE A 508 18.04 6.00 -21.85
CA ILE A 508 19.08 6.92 -21.42
C ILE A 508 20.12 6.99 -22.53
N LEU A 509 20.31 8.21 -23.05
CA LEU A 509 21.38 8.53 -23.98
C LEU A 509 22.73 8.51 -23.23
N ILE A 510 23.29 7.32 -23.04
CA ILE A 510 24.66 7.13 -22.58
C ILE A 510 25.56 6.93 -23.81
N PRO A 511 26.48 7.87 -24.12
CA PRO A 511 27.41 7.67 -25.23
C PRO A 511 28.15 6.34 -25.09
N GLY A 512 28.05 5.49 -26.11
CA GLY A 512 28.71 4.19 -26.15
C GLY A 512 27.96 3.03 -25.49
N ARG A 513 26.75 3.23 -24.96
CA ARG A 513 25.83 2.13 -24.63
C ARG A 513 24.68 2.07 -25.63
N GLU A 514 24.27 0.84 -25.94
CA GLU A 514 23.08 0.60 -26.74
C GLU A 514 21.84 1.10 -25.98
N SER A 515 20.88 1.66 -26.71
CA SER A 515 19.62 2.13 -26.15
C SER A 515 18.77 0.92 -25.69
N PRO A 516 18.19 0.93 -24.47
CA PRO A 516 17.39 -0.18 -23.95
C PRO A 516 16.22 -0.59 -24.87
N ILE A 517 15.64 0.36 -25.63
CA ILE A 517 14.56 0.03 -26.57
C ILE A 517 15.09 -0.67 -27.83
N VAL A 518 16.30 -0.32 -28.29
CA VAL A 518 16.94 -0.97 -29.44
C VAL A 518 17.30 -2.41 -29.10
N GLU A 519 17.88 -2.63 -27.92
CA GLU A 519 18.14 -3.97 -27.42
C GLU A 519 16.85 -4.78 -27.29
N HIS A 520 15.80 -4.23 -26.65
CA HIS A 520 14.51 -4.90 -26.53
C HIS A 520 13.96 -5.30 -27.91
N LEU A 521 13.98 -4.40 -28.89
CA LEU A 521 13.53 -4.69 -30.25
C LEU A 521 14.33 -5.82 -30.91
N ARG A 522 15.65 -5.87 -30.69
CA ARG A 522 16.50 -6.96 -31.19
C ARG A 522 16.20 -8.28 -30.50
N ASP A 523 16.20 -8.29 -29.18
CA ASP A 523 16.22 -9.52 -28.40
C ASP A 523 14.82 -10.13 -28.29
N VAL A 524 13.79 -9.30 -28.11
CA VAL A 524 12.38 -9.73 -28.01
C VAL A 524 11.75 -9.87 -29.39
N HIS A 525 11.92 -8.90 -30.29
CA HIS A 525 11.22 -8.89 -31.58
C HIS A 525 12.07 -9.29 -32.79
N GLY A 526 13.38 -9.55 -32.61
CA GLY A 526 14.27 -9.92 -33.71
C GLY A 526 14.55 -8.78 -34.70
N VAL A 527 14.28 -7.53 -34.34
CA VAL A 527 14.52 -6.36 -35.20
C VAL A 527 15.99 -5.93 -35.05
N PRO A 528 16.83 -6.04 -36.08
CA PRO A 528 18.23 -5.65 -35.95
C PRO A 528 18.37 -4.14 -35.74
N GLU A 529 19.44 -3.73 -35.07
CA GLU A 529 19.73 -2.32 -34.77
C GLU A 529 19.68 -1.43 -36.04
N ALA A 530 20.24 -1.92 -37.15
CA ALA A 530 20.27 -1.21 -38.43
C ALA A 530 18.87 -0.92 -39.03
N GLU A 531 17.83 -1.62 -38.59
CA GLU A 531 16.45 -1.46 -39.05
C GLU A 531 15.56 -0.75 -38.02
N THR A 532 16.09 -0.49 -36.82
CA THR A 532 15.35 0.16 -35.74
C THR A 532 15.11 1.64 -36.09
N MET A 533 13.85 2.08 -36.01
CA MET A 533 13.40 3.40 -36.49
C MET A 533 12.38 4.02 -35.53
N PRO A 534 12.62 5.25 -35.01
CA PRO A 534 11.61 6.00 -34.26
C PRO A 534 10.34 6.22 -35.09
N GLY A 535 9.18 6.14 -34.44
CA GLY A 535 7.86 6.28 -35.07
C GLY A 535 7.39 5.05 -35.85
N VAL A 536 8.28 4.09 -36.14
CA VAL A 536 7.94 2.80 -36.76
C VAL A 536 7.99 1.68 -35.71
N HIS A 537 9.08 1.62 -34.97
CA HIS A 537 9.32 0.54 -33.99
C HIS A 537 9.06 0.99 -32.55
N TYR A 538 9.26 2.27 -32.25
CA TYR A 538 9.05 2.82 -30.91
C TYR A 538 8.67 4.30 -30.95
N ARG A 539 8.05 4.81 -29.88
CA ARG A 539 7.74 6.25 -29.70
C ARG A 539 7.97 6.70 -28.26
N GLY A 540 8.25 7.98 -28.07
CA GLY A 540 8.36 8.62 -26.75
C GLY A 540 7.02 9.00 -26.13
#